data_AF-A0A8S1M0Y9-F1
#
_entry.id   AF-A0A8S1M0Y9-F1
#
_cell.length_a   1.000
_cell.length_b   1.000
_cell.length_c   1.000
_cell.angle_alpha   90.00
_cell.angle_beta   90.00
_cell.angle_gamma   90.00
#
_symmetry.space_group_name_H-M   'P 1'
#
loop_
_entity.id
_entity.type
_entity.pdbx_description
1 polymer ?
#
loop_
_entity_poly.entity_id
_entity_poly.type
_entity_poly.pdbx_seq_one_letter_code
_entity_poly.pdbx_strand_id
1 'polypeptide(L)'
;MQLYQQKNKYFIDMIKFVKNSSSNNVLCKWGFDNETNLLLLLNDLPAISWISSTDVELIAIVNGVRTIQRFLDITPANLEKLGLIKEVQFETSNERMLVMPKLNYQR
;
A
#
# COMPACT_ATOMS: atom_id res chain seq x y z
N MET A 1 -10.67 18.62 21.79
CA MET A 1 -10.03 17.38 22.28
C MET A 1 -10.66 16.10 21.73
N GLN A 2 -12.00 15.97 21.71
CA GLN A 2 -12.67 14.75 21.21
C GLN A 2 -12.35 14.38 19.74
N LEU A 3 -12.24 15.37 18.84
CA LEU A 3 -11.98 15.12 17.42
C LEU A 3 -10.60 14.47 17.17
N TYR A 4 -9.57 14.90 17.91
CA TYR A 4 -8.22 14.36 17.80
C TYR A 4 -8.16 12.89 18.27
N GLN A 5 -8.85 12.56 19.36
CA GLN A 5 -8.94 11.19 19.86
C GLN A 5 -9.71 10.28 18.88
N GLN A 6 -10.78 10.77 18.26
CA GLN A 6 -11.52 10.04 17.23
C GLN A 6 -10.67 9.80 15.97
N LYS A 7 -9.92 10.82 15.51
CA LYS A 7 -8.95 10.70 14.40
C LYS A 7 -7.94 9.59 14.70
N ASN A 8 -7.29 9.64 15.85
CA ASN A 8 -6.29 8.64 16.24
C ASN A 8 -6.86 7.23 16.33
N LYS A 9 -8.08 7.08 16.89
CA LYS A 9 -8.75 5.79 16.95
C LYS A 9 -9.01 5.21 15.56
N TYR A 10 -9.51 6.04 14.63
CA TYR A 10 -9.74 5.63 13.25
C TYR A 10 -8.47 5.15 12.55
N PHE A 11 -7.34 5.83 12.74
CA PHE A 11 -6.05 5.42 12.17
C PHE A 11 -5.51 4.13 12.80
N ILE A 12 -5.66 3.98 14.13
CA ILE A 12 -5.28 2.74 14.81
C ILE A 12 -6.10 1.56 14.27
N ASP A 13 -7.40 1.75 14.09
CA ASP A 13 -8.28 0.70 13.57
C ASP A 13 -7.97 0.39 12.10
N MET A 14 -7.64 1.41 11.29
CA MET A 14 -7.13 1.24 9.92
C MET A 14 -5.90 0.33 9.87
N ILE A 15 -4.90 0.58 10.72
CA ILE A 15 -3.69 -0.23 10.78
C ILE A 15 -4.01 -1.66 11.20
N LYS A 16 -4.94 -1.86 12.15
CA LYS A 16 -5.40 -3.20 12.52
C LYS A 16 -6.02 -3.94 11.33
N PHE A 17 -6.83 -3.29 10.50
CA PHE A 17 -7.40 -3.94 9.31
C PHE A 17 -6.30 -4.43 8.37
N VAL A 18 -5.29 -3.60 8.09
CA VAL A 18 -4.14 -3.97 7.24
C VAL A 18 -3.29 -5.08 7.86
N LYS A 19 -3.05 -5.04 9.17
CA LYS A 19 -2.29 -6.11 9.87
C LYS A 19 -3.04 -7.43 9.88
N ASN A 20 -4.34 -7.40 10.14
CA ASN A 20 -5.19 -8.60 10.18
C ASN A 20 -5.31 -9.26 8.80
N SER A 21 -5.11 -8.48 7.74
CA SER A 21 -5.20 -8.95 6.36
C SER A 21 -3.92 -9.61 5.84
N SER A 22 -2.87 -9.71 6.67
CA SER A 22 -1.56 -10.28 6.33
C SER A 22 -0.82 -9.54 5.20
N SER A 23 -1.15 -8.27 4.96
CA SER A 23 -0.43 -7.44 4.00
C SER A 23 0.92 -7.00 4.55
N ASN A 24 1.98 -7.09 3.75
CA ASN A 24 3.31 -6.58 4.12
C ASN A 24 3.48 -5.09 3.81
N ASN A 25 2.85 -4.59 2.73
CA ASN A 25 3.07 -3.26 2.19
C ASN A 25 1.74 -2.59 1.86
N VAL A 26 1.71 -1.25 1.83
CA VAL A 26 0.52 -0.46 1.46
C VAL A 26 0.82 0.39 0.22
N LEU A 27 -0.05 0.29 -0.79
CA LEU A 27 -0.01 1.09 -2.02
C LEU A 27 -1.26 1.99 -2.02
N CYS A 28 -1.07 3.30 -2.11
CA CYS A 28 -2.18 4.25 -2.06
C CYS A 28 -2.08 5.32 -3.14
N LYS A 29 -3.21 5.52 -3.84
CA LYS A 29 -3.40 6.62 -4.79
C LYS A 29 -3.27 7.98 -4.11
N TRP A 30 -3.77 8.10 -2.88
CA TRP A 30 -3.76 9.34 -2.12
C TRP A 30 -2.64 9.35 -1.08
N GLY A 31 -2.19 10.55 -0.74
CA GLY A 31 -1.30 10.78 0.40
C GLY A 31 -1.95 10.40 1.73
N PHE A 32 -1.12 9.94 2.66
CA PHE A 32 -1.47 9.96 4.07
C PHE A 32 -0.96 11.25 4.71
N ASP A 33 -1.59 11.64 5.81
CA ASP A 33 -1.05 12.67 6.71
C ASP A 33 0.29 12.20 7.31
N ASN A 34 1.19 13.13 7.65
CA ASN A 34 2.54 12.81 8.12
C ASN A 34 2.54 11.90 9.37
N GLU A 35 1.63 12.18 10.31
CA GLU A 35 1.45 11.36 11.52
C GLU A 35 1.09 9.91 11.18
N THR A 36 0.26 9.72 10.14
CA THR A 36 -0.20 8.39 9.70
C THR A 36 0.92 7.63 8.99
N ASN A 37 1.68 8.30 8.13
CA ASN A 37 2.85 7.70 7.49
C ASN A 37 3.88 7.22 8.52
N LEU A 38 4.18 8.05 9.52
CA LEU A 38 5.07 7.65 10.60
C LEU A 38 4.50 6.45 11.38
N LEU A 39 3.20 6.46 11.69
CA LEU A 39 2.55 5.37 12.40
C LEU A 39 2.56 4.05 11.62
N LEU A 40 2.39 4.10 10.29
CA LEU A 40 2.50 2.94 9.40
C LEU A 40 3.92 2.38 9.41
N LEU A 41 4.93 3.25 9.31
CA LEU A 41 6.34 2.86 9.36
C LEU A 41 6.72 2.22 10.71
N LEU A 42 6.28 2.80 11.84
CA LEU A 42 6.48 2.24 13.19
C LEU A 42 5.80 0.87 13.38
N ASN A 43 4.88 0.52 12.50
CA ASN A 43 4.14 -0.74 12.52
C ASN A 43 4.63 -1.74 11.46
N ASP A 44 5.80 -1.49 10.85
CA ASP A 44 6.42 -2.30 9.78
C ASP A 44 5.54 -2.43 8.53
N LEU A 45 4.72 -1.41 8.25
CA LEU A 45 3.87 -1.32 7.07
C LEU A 45 4.36 -0.17 6.18
N PRO A 46 5.43 -0.38 5.38
CA PRO A 46 5.88 0.65 4.45
C PRO A 46 4.77 1.00 3.46
N ALA A 47 4.51 2.30 3.32
CA ALA A 47 3.46 2.83 2.49
C ALA A 47 4.04 3.65 1.34
N ILE A 48 3.60 3.33 0.12
CA ILE A 48 3.85 4.13 -1.08
C ILE A 48 2.59 4.94 -1.34
N SER A 49 2.73 6.26 -1.39
CA SER A 49 1.63 7.19 -1.53
C SER A 49 1.73 7.99 -2.83
N TRP A 50 0.64 8.68 -3.20
CA TRP A 50 0.57 9.51 -4.41
C TRP A 50 0.78 8.74 -5.73
N ILE A 51 0.36 7.48 -5.77
CA ILE A 51 0.46 6.66 -6.98
C ILE A 51 -0.57 7.17 -8.01
N SER A 52 -0.16 7.28 -9.27
CA SER A 52 -1.09 7.64 -10.35
C SER A 52 -2.23 6.63 -10.45
N SER A 53 -3.42 7.10 -10.82
CA SER A 53 -4.58 6.21 -10.98
C SER A 53 -4.33 5.15 -12.05
N THR A 54 -3.69 5.58 -13.14
CA THR A 54 -3.29 4.71 -14.25
C THR A 54 -2.34 3.60 -13.77
N ASP A 55 -1.38 3.93 -12.90
CA ASP A 55 -0.42 2.95 -12.38
C ASP A 55 -1.08 1.97 -11.44
N VAL A 56 -1.98 2.43 -10.56
CA VAL A 56 -2.77 1.54 -9.68
C VAL A 56 -3.59 0.55 -10.50
N GLU A 57 -4.26 1.02 -11.55
CA GLU A 57 -5.03 0.16 -12.45
C GLU A 57 -4.14 -0.79 -13.25
N LEU A 58 -3.00 -0.33 -13.74
CA LEU A 58 -2.04 -1.17 -14.46
C LEU A 58 -1.49 -2.27 -13.55
N ILE A 59 -1.10 -1.95 -12.32
CA ILE A 59 -0.63 -2.91 -11.32
C ILE A 59 -1.71 -3.95 -11.05
N ALA A 60 -2.96 -3.51 -10.90
CA ALA A 60 -4.13 -4.38 -10.73
C ALA A 60 -4.30 -5.35 -11.91
N ILE A 61 -4.30 -4.84 -13.14
CA ILE A 61 -4.48 -5.64 -14.37
C ILE A 61 -3.32 -6.63 -14.55
N VAL A 62 -2.07 -6.17 -14.40
CA VAL A 62 -0.88 -6.99 -14.63
C VAL A 62 -0.80 -8.15 -13.64
N ASN A 63 -1.12 -7.90 -12.37
CA ASN A 63 -1.05 -8.90 -11.31
C ASN A 63 -2.37 -9.65 -11.09
N GLY A 64 -3.46 -9.25 -11.75
CA GLY A 64 -4.79 -9.83 -11.58
C GLY A 64 -5.49 -9.41 -10.28
N VAL A 65 -4.90 -8.48 -9.52
CA VAL A 65 -5.35 -8.12 -8.17
C VAL A 65 -6.48 -7.11 -8.19
N ARG A 66 -7.36 -7.19 -7.18
CA ARG A 66 -8.44 -6.22 -6.99
C ARG A 66 -7.96 -5.00 -6.21
N THR A 67 -8.41 -3.83 -6.62
CA THR A 67 -8.22 -2.59 -5.86
C THR A 67 -9.31 -2.45 -4.80
N ILE A 68 -8.93 -1.96 -3.62
CA ILE A 68 -9.84 -1.78 -2.49
C ILE A 68 -10.03 -0.27 -2.27
N GLN A 69 -11.29 0.17 -2.14
CA GLN A 69 -11.60 1.59 -1.97
C GLN A 69 -11.69 2.03 -0.51
N ARG A 70 -12.02 1.12 0.41
CA ARG A 70 -12.23 1.42 1.83
C ARG A 70 -11.45 0.43 2.70
N PHE A 71 -10.87 0.94 3.78
CA PHE A 71 -10.15 0.09 4.74
C PHE A 71 -11.03 -0.96 5.41
N LEU A 72 -12.33 -0.70 5.57
CA LEU A 72 -13.27 -1.66 6.15
C LEU A 72 -13.51 -2.88 5.25
N ASP A 73 -13.27 -2.75 3.95
CA ASP A 73 -13.47 -3.84 2.99
C ASP A 73 -12.21 -4.71 2.85
N ILE A 74 -11.15 -4.38 3.59
CA ILE A 74 -9.93 -5.18 3.66
C ILE A 74 -10.26 -6.46 4.42
N THR A 75 -10.28 -7.56 3.67
CA THR A 75 -10.38 -8.90 4.22
C THR A 75 -9.25 -9.75 3.61
N PRO A 76 -8.76 -10.78 4.32
CA PRO A 76 -7.77 -11.70 3.76
C PRO A 76 -8.22 -12.33 2.43
N ALA A 77 -9.53 -12.51 2.22
CA ALA A 77 -10.09 -13.07 1.00
C ALA A 77 -10.05 -12.11 -0.20
N ASN A 78 -10.03 -10.80 0.05
CA ASN A 78 -9.97 -9.76 -0.98
C ASN A 78 -8.53 -9.40 -1.37
N LEU A 79 -7.53 -9.91 -0.64
CA LEU A 79 -6.13 -9.63 -0.92
C LEU A 79 -5.51 -10.75 -1.72
N GLU A 80 -4.91 -10.33 -2.82
CA GLU A 80 -4.15 -11.20 -3.68
C GLU A 80 -2.66 -10.88 -3.54
N LYS A 81 -1.83 -11.90 -3.77
CA LYS A 81 -0.39 -11.77 -3.61
C LYS A 81 0.16 -10.91 -4.75
N LEU A 82 0.66 -9.72 -4.40
CA LEU A 82 1.43 -8.90 -5.34
C LEU A 82 2.83 -9.49 -5.53
N GLY A 83 3.41 -9.25 -6.70
CA GLY A 83 4.81 -9.54 -6.97
C GLY A 83 5.80 -8.78 -6.12
N LEU A 84 7.06 -9.01 -6.43
CA LEU A 84 8.17 -8.35 -5.75
C LEU A 84 8.16 -6.85 -6.08
N ILE A 85 8.38 -5.99 -5.08
CA ILE A 85 8.60 -4.56 -5.28
C ILE A 85 10.11 -4.31 -5.16
N LYS A 86 10.71 -3.68 -6.18
CA LYS A 86 12.14 -3.33 -6.20
C LYS A 86 12.34 -1.85 -6.44
N GLU A 87 13.18 -1.22 -5.63
CA GLU A 87 13.70 0.12 -5.93
C GLU A 87 14.89 -0.01 -6.89
N VAL A 88 14.83 0.71 -8.01
CA VAL A 88 15.90 0.78 -9.00
C VAL A 88 16.30 2.25 -9.14
N GLN A 89 17.59 2.52 -8.99
CA GLN A 89 18.18 3.82 -9.25
C GLN A 89 18.84 3.79 -10.64
N PHE A 90 18.59 4.82 -11.45
CA PHE A 90 19.29 4.96 -12.72
C PHE A 90 20.68 5.53 -12.44
N GLU A 91 21.75 4.92 -12.96
CA GLU A 91 23.11 5.42 -12.68
C GLU A 91 23.36 6.80 -13.35
N THR A 92 22.62 7.09 -14.41
CA THR A 92 22.75 8.32 -15.21
C THR A 92 21.88 9.48 -14.70
N SER A 93 20.87 9.21 -13.87
CA SER A 93 20.02 10.25 -13.24
C SER A 93 19.79 9.90 -11.76
N ASN A 94 19.79 10.89 -10.85
CA ASN A 94 19.50 10.64 -9.42
C ASN A 94 18.04 10.23 -9.12
N GLU A 95 17.31 9.74 -10.13
CA GLU A 95 15.94 9.30 -10.06
C GLU A 95 15.87 7.86 -9.59
N ARG A 96 14.90 7.59 -8.72
CA ARG A 96 14.60 6.26 -8.22
C ARG A 96 13.21 5.87 -8.64
N MET A 97 13.07 4.65 -9.14
CA MET A 97 11.80 4.09 -9.55
C MET A 97 11.51 2.81 -8.79
N LEU A 98 10.23 2.60 -8.48
CA LEU A 98 9.74 1.35 -7.96
C LEU A 98 9.25 0.49 -9.12
N VAL A 99 9.87 -0.68 -9.28
CA VAL A 99 9.56 -1.64 -10.32
C VAL A 99 8.85 -2.83 -9.68
N MET A 100 7.68 -3.18 -10.25
CA MET A 100 6.84 -4.29 -9.79
C MET A 100 6.63 -5.28 -10.94
N PRO A 101 7.55 -6.25 -11.15
CA PRO A 101 7.35 -7.28 -12.15
C PRO A 101 6.18 -8.19 -11.77
N LYS A 102 5.46 -8.66 -12.81
CA LYS A 102 4.42 -9.67 -12.65
C LYS A 102 5.00 -10.93 -11.99
N LEU A 103 4.23 -11.54 -11.09
CA LEU A 103 4.55 -12.89 -10.61
C LEU A 103 4.49 -13.88 -11.78
N ASN A 104 5.67 -14.34 -12.22
CA ASN A 104 5.76 -15.49 -13.10
C ASN A 104 5.50 -16.75 -12.27
N TYR A 105 4.24 -17.20 -12.26
CA TYR A 105 3.97 -18.60 -11.94
C TYR A 105 4.57 -19.44 -13.06
N GLN A 106 5.79 -19.95 -12.86
CA GLN A 106 6.21 -21.14 -13.59
C GLN A 106 5.26 -22.26 -13.16
N ARG A 107 4.51 -22.80 -14.13
CA ARG A 107 3.73 -24.03 -13.95
C ARG A 107 4.65 -25.18 -13.56
#